data_AF-A0A8B7WG64-F1
#
_entry.id   AF-A0A8B7WG64-F1
#
_cell.length_a   1.000
_cell.length_b   1.000
_cell.length_c   1.000
_cell.angle_alpha   90.00
_cell.angle_beta   90.00
_cell.angle_gamma   90.00
#
_symmetry.space_group_name_H-M   'P 1'
#
loop_
_entity.id
_entity.type
_entity.pdbx_description
1 polymer ?
#
loop_
_entity_poly.entity_id
_entity_poly.type
_entity_poly.pdbx_seq_one_letter_code
_entity_poly.pdbx_strand_id
1 'polypeptide(L)'
;MRCRLLWGAARCLWARRAGGPARRFISSSGPPLEELFARGGPLRTFLERQAGSAAQLQVRGPELLAVSRLLMEKEQELRETEPLLHDENEDLRKLAENEVALCQKEISQLKHQKKQMEMIWSWR
;
A
#
# COMPACT_ATOMS: atom_id res chain seq x y z
N MET A 1 -4.00 -38.14 28.28
CA MET A 1 -4.39 -38.34 26.86
C MET A 1 -3.50 -37.43 26.02
N ARG A 2 -2.39 -37.91 25.42
CA ARG A 2 -2.24 -38.58 24.10
C ARG A 2 -2.79 -37.74 22.93
N CYS A 3 -2.09 -37.43 21.84
CA CYS A 3 -0.71 -37.66 21.39
C CYS A 3 -0.45 -36.74 20.18
N ARG A 4 0.80 -36.27 20.05
CA ARG A 4 1.37 -35.62 18.87
C ARG A 4 1.81 -36.71 17.89
N LEU A 5 1.18 -36.82 16.74
CA LEU A 5 1.61 -37.64 15.60
C LEU A 5 1.08 -36.88 14.38
N LEU A 6 1.92 -36.20 13.59
CA LEU A 6 2.41 -36.72 12.32
C LEU A 6 3.63 -35.89 11.88
N TRP A 7 4.80 -36.21 12.42
CA TRP A 7 6.09 -35.75 11.87
C TRP A 7 7.02 -36.96 11.74
N GLY A 8 6.54 -37.93 10.96
CA GLY A 8 7.03 -39.30 10.89
C GLY A 8 7.34 -39.80 9.48
N ALA A 9 7.66 -38.91 8.53
CA ALA A 9 8.13 -39.31 7.19
C ALA A 9 9.57 -38.88 6.87
N ALA A 10 10.17 -37.95 7.63
CA ALA A 10 11.54 -37.50 7.38
C ALA A 10 12.62 -38.24 8.21
N ARG A 11 12.22 -39.19 9.08
CA ARG A 11 13.15 -39.86 10.02
C ARG A 11 13.68 -41.23 9.55
N CYS A 12 13.14 -41.81 8.48
CA CYS A 12 13.58 -43.13 8.01
C CYS A 12 14.74 -43.09 7.01
N LEU A 13 15.17 -41.92 6.55
CA LEU A 13 16.32 -41.78 5.64
C LEU A 13 17.65 -41.49 6.36
N TRP A 14 17.63 -41.24 7.68
CA TRP A 14 18.83 -40.90 8.45
C TRP A 14 19.49 -42.09 9.19
N ALA A 15 18.92 -43.29 9.15
CA ALA A 15 19.45 -44.44 9.88
C ALA A 15 20.31 -45.40 9.04
N ARG A 16 20.61 -45.10 7.76
CA ARG A 16 21.33 -46.05 6.90
C ARG A 16 22.33 -45.41 5.93
N ARG A 17 23.27 -44.61 6.45
CA ARG A 17 24.61 -44.28 5.88
C ARG A 17 25.26 -43.29 6.85
N ALA A 18 26.45 -43.46 7.39
CA ALA A 18 27.51 -44.42 7.20
C ALA A 18 28.44 -44.34 8.43
N GLY A 19 29.10 -45.44 8.78
CA GLY A 19 30.36 -45.34 9.51
C GLY A 19 31.37 -44.59 8.64
N GLY A 20 31.96 -43.52 9.16
CA GLY A 20 33.00 -42.73 8.49
C GLY A 20 33.21 -41.37 9.17
N PRO A 21 34.46 -40.92 9.38
CA PRO A 21 34.77 -39.97 10.44
C PRO A 21 34.39 -38.53 10.11
N ALA A 22 33.91 -37.85 11.16
CA ALA A 22 33.97 -36.42 11.46
C ALA A 22 34.28 -35.45 10.30
N ARG A 23 33.23 -34.87 9.70
CA ARG A 23 33.30 -33.51 9.16
C ARG A 23 32.31 -32.63 9.91
N ARG A 24 32.86 -31.78 10.77
CA ARG A 24 32.14 -30.64 11.37
C ARG A 24 31.62 -29.78 10.21
N PHE A 25 30.30 -29.68 10.04
CA PHE A 25 29.69 -28.64 9.20
C PHE A 25 29.03 -27.61 10.12
N ILE A 26 29.83 -26.63 10.51
CA ILE A 26 29.35 -25.30 10.89
C ILE A 26 30.09 -24.35 9.96
N SER A 27 29.45 -23.98 8.84
CA SER A 27 29.88 -22.83 8.06
C SER A 27 28.64 -22.15 7.50
N SER A 28 28.37 -20.96 8.05
CA SER A 28 27.55 -19.93 7.46
C SER A 28 28.12 -19.54 6.09
N SER A 29 27.57 -20.07 5.00
CA SER A 29 27.95 -19.69 3.63
C SER A 29 26.77 -19.02 2.93
N GLY A 30 26.40 -17.82 3.37
CA GLY A 30 25.74 -16.88 2.46
C GLY A 30 26.79 -16.29 1.51
N PRO A 31 26.41 -15.86 0.29
CA PRO A 31 27.33 -15.09 -0.56
C PRO A 31 27.82 -13.84 0.20
N PRO A 32 29.06 -13.37 -0.06
CA PRO A 32 29.58 -12.14 0.53
C PRO A 32 28.58 -10.99 0.33
N LEU A 33 28.46 -10.10 1.31
CA LEU A 33 27.53 -8.97 1.23
C LEU A 33 27.77 -8.14 -0.04
N GLU A 34 29.02 -8.01 -0.46
CA GLU A 34 29.45 -7.34 -1.68
C GLU A 34 28.82 -7.95 -2.94
N GLU A 35 28.60 -9.27 -2.98
CA GLU A 35 27.98 -9.98 -4.11
C GLU A 35 26.46 -9.74 -4.17
N LEU A 36 25.82 -9.47 -3.03
CA LEU A 36 24.41 -9.08 -2.97
C LEU A 36 24.18 -7.68 -3.56
N PHE A 37 25.10 -6.75 -3.29
CA PHE A 37 25.07 -5.36 -3.77
C PHE A 37 25.82 -5.13 -5.10
N ALA A 38 26.56 -6.13 -5.59
CA ALA A 38 27.25 -6.08 -6.88
C ALA A 38 26.25 -5.78 -8.01
N ARG A 39 26.76 -5.23 -9.12
CA ARG A 39 25.93 -4.96 -10.30
C ARG A 39 25.35 -6.27 -10.84
N GLY A 40 24.02 -6.41 -10.79
CA GLY A 40 23.32 -7.66 -11.12
C GLY A 40 23.13 -8.63 -9.95
N GLY A 41 23.55 -8.26 -8.74
CA GLY A 41 23.33 -9.03 -7.52
C GLY A 41 21.84 -9.15 -7.15
N PRO A 42 21.44 -10.19 -6.40
CA PRO A 42 20.04 -10.48 -6.11
C PRO A 42 19.35 -9.36 -5.31
N LEU A 43 20.05 -8.71 -4.37
CA LEU A 43 19.48 -7.60 -3.60
C LEU A 43 19.38 -6.33 -4.46
N ARG A 44 20.41 -6.04 -5.25
CA ARG A 44 20.39 -4.87 -6.16
C ARG A 44 19.33 -5.00 -7.24
N THR A 45 19.18 -6.16 -7.86
CA THR A 45 18.12 -6.41 -8.86
C THR A 45 16.72 -6.36 -8.25
N PHE A 46 16.56 -6.82 -7.02
CA PHE A 46 15.33 -6.64 -6.26
C PHE A 46 15.03 -5.16 -6.01
N LEU A 47 16.00 -4.39 -5.53
CA LEU A 47 15.86 -2.95 -5.30
C LEU A 47 15.65 -2.17 -6.60
N GLU A 48 16.28 -2.55 -7.71
CA GLU A 48 16.08 -1.93 -9.03
C GLU A 48 14.67 -2.22 -9.58
N ARG A 49 14.16 -3.44 -9.40
CA ARG A 49 12.75 -3.76 -9.70
C ARG A 49 11.79 -2.98 -8.79
N GLN A 50 12.11 -2.90 -7.52
CA GLN A 50 11.31 -2.16 -6.55
C GLN A 50 11.37 -0.65 -6.83
N ALA A 51 12.51 -0.11 -7.26
CA ALA A 51 12.68 1.28 -7.65
C ALA A 51 11.94 1.59 -8.96
N GLY A 52 11.89 0.66 -9.92
CA GLY A 52 11.05 0.80 -11.12
C GLY A 52 9.55 0.81 -10.78
N SER A 53 9.12 -0.06 -9.86
CA SER A 53 7.75 -0.08 -9.33
C SER A 53 7.44 1.15 -8.47
N ALA A 54 8.40 1.61 -7.65
CA ALA A 54 8.29 2.78 -6.80
C ALA A 54 8.39 4.09 -7.59
N ALA A 55 9.06 4.12 -8.75
CA ALA A 55 9.06 5.25 -9.67
C ALA A 55 7.67 5.39 -10.33
N GLN A 56 7.02 4.28 -10.69
CA GLN A 56 5.60 4.30 -11.07
C GLN A 56 4.72 4.73 -9.90
N LEU A 57 5.00 4.28 -8.68
CA LEU A 57 4.28 4.69 -7.46
C LEU A 57 4.49 6.18 -7.11
N GLN A 58 5.67 6.74 -7.38
CA GLN A 58 6.02 8.14 -7.13
C GLN A 58 5.43 9.10 -8.17
N VAL A 59 5.06 8.64 -9.37
CA VAL A 59 4.24 9.42 -10.31
C VAL A 59 2.74 9.23 -10.02
N ARG A 60 2.34 8.05 -9.53
CA ARG A 60 0.95 7.65 -9.24
C ARG A 60 0.41 8.16 -7.89
N GLY A 61 1.29 8.36 -6.92
CA GLY A 61 0.98 8.85 -5.58
C GLY A 61 0.61 10.34 -5.54
N PRO A 62 1.38 11.25 -6.18
CA PRO A 62 1.15 12.69 -6.07
C PRO A 62 -0.20 13.14 -6.59
N GLU A 63 -0.68 12.60 -7.73
CA GLU A 63 -1.97 12.98 -8.31
C GLU A 63 -3.15 12.50 -7.47
N LEU A 64 -3.16 11.23 -7.04
CA LEU A 64 -4.19 10.71 -6.13
C LEU A 64 -4.16 11.37 -4.75
N LEU A 65 -2.97 11.72 -4.26
CA LEU A 65 -2.80 12.49 -3.03
C LEU A 65 -3.31 13.92 -3.19
N ALA A 66 -3.06 14.58 -4.33
CA ALA A 66 -3.59 15.90 -4.62
C ALA A 66 -5.12 15.90 -4.67
N VAL A 67 -5.73 14.93 -5.36
CA VAL A 67 -7.20 14.76 -5.38
C VAL A 67 -7.74 14.46 -3.98
N SER A 68 -7.05 13.65 -3.18
CA SER A 68 -7.49 13.33 -1.80
C SER A 68 -7.38 14.54 -0.87
N ARG A 69 -6.36 15.39 -1.03
CA ARG A 69 -6.22 16.64 -0.28
C ARG A 69 -7.30 17.64 -0.65
N LEU A 70 -7.52 17.85 -1.94
CA LEU A 70 -8.58 18.73 -2.44
C LEU A 70 -9.96 18.27 -1.94
N LEU A 71 -10.21 16.96 -1.92
CA LEU A 71 -11.44 16.40 -1.39
C LEU A 71 -11.60 16.68 0.10
N MET A 72 -10.54 16.57 0.90
CA MET A 72 -10.58 16.94 2.33
C MET A 72 -10.84 18.44 2.53
N GLU A 73 -10.19 19.30 1.76
CA GLU A 73 -10.40 20.75 1.82
C GLU A 73 -11.86 21.11 1.51
N LYS A 74 -12.43 20.51 0.45
CA LYS A 74 -13.84 20.73 0.09
C LYS A 74 -14.82 20.16 1.12
N GLU A 75 -14.53 19.01 1.71
CA GLU A 75 -15.32 18.46 2.82
C GLU A 75 -15.25 19.34 4.08
N GLN A 76 -14.12 20.03 4.29
CA GLN A 76 -13.97 20.98 5.38
C GLN A 76 -14.75 22.27 5.14
N GLU A 77 -14.65 22.87 3.95
CA GLU A 77 -15.45 24.04 3.54
C GLU A 77 -16.97 23.77 3.65
N LEU A 78 -17.41 22.56 3.30
CA LEU A 78 -18.81 22.15 3.46
C LEU A 78 -19.25 22.18 4.93
N ARG A 79 -18.41 21.65 5.85
CA ARG A 79 -18.72 21.64 7.29
C ARG A 79 -18.74 23.04 7.90
N GLU A 80 -17.98 23.97 7.34
CA GLU A 80 -17.95 25.37 7.78
C GLU A 80 -19.17 26.16 7.28
N THR A 81 -19.73 25.79 6.13
CA THR A 81 -20.89 26.45 5.52
C THR A 81 -22.23 25.86 5.97
N GLU A 82 -22.29 24.57 6.35
CA GLU A 82 -23.50 23.92 6.89
C GLU A 82 -24.18 24.68 8.06
N PRO A 83 -23.46 25.27 9.04
CA PRO A 83 -24.08 26.04 10.11
C PRO A 83 -24.87 27.27 9.63
N LEU A 84 -24.48 27.87 8.50
CA LEU A 84 -25.13 29.06 7.93
C LEU A 84 -26.51 28.74 7.34
N LEU A 85 -26.84 27.47 7.14
CA LEU A 85 -28.18 27.02 6.74
C LEU A 85 -29.24 27.25 7.83
N HIS A 86 -28.81 27.47 9.07
CA HIS A 86 -29.67 27.71 10.21
C HIS A 86 -29.69 29.18 10.66
N ASP A 87 -29.12 30.09 9.85
CA ASP A 87 -29.13 31.51 10.14
C ASP A 87 -30.54 32.10 10.03
N GLU A 88 -30.84 33.09 10.87
CA GLU A 88 -32.14 33.79 10.88
C GLU A 88 -32.32 34.67 9.63
N ASN A 89 -31.22 35.08 8.99
CA ASN A 89 -31.24 35.87 7.77
C ASN A 89 -31.50 34.98 6.55
N GLU A 90 -32.66 35.18 5.91
CA GLU A 90 -33.08 34.41 4.75
C GLU A 90 -32.14 34.54 3.54
N ASP A 91 -31.51 35.69 3.34
CA ASP A 91 -30.57 35.90 2.23
C ASP A 91 -29.26 35.14 2.47
N LEU A 92 -28.75 35.13 3.71
CA LEU A 92 -27.58 34.33 4.09
C LEU A 92 -27.86 32.84 3.97
N ARG A 93 -29.05 32.39 4.39
CA ARG A 93 -29.47 31.00 4.24
C ARG A 93 -29.50 30.56 2.77
N LYS A 94 -30.09 31.36 1.88
CA LYS A 94 -30.14 31.04 0.43
C LYS A 94 -28.76 31.01 -0.21
N LEU A 95 -27.85 31.90 0.21
CA LEU A 95 -26.45 31.86 -0.25
C LEU A 95 -25.76 30.57 0.22
N ALA A 96 -25.89 30.22 1.50
CA ALA A 96 -25.34 29.00 2.06
C ALA A 96 -25.91 27.73 1.38
N GLU A 97 -27.22 27.69 1.08
CA GLU A 97 -27.85 26.59 0.34
C GLU A 97 -27.22 26.38 -1.04
N ASN A 98 -26.95 27.47 -1.76
CA ASN A 98 -26.31 27.41 -3.09
C ASN A 98 -24.85 26.95 -3.01
N GLU A 99 -24.08 27.49 -2.06
CA GLU A 99 -22.68 27.10 -1.85
C GLU A 99 -22.55 25.64 -1.41
N VAL A 100 -23.41 25.19 -0.49
CA VAL A 100 -23.49 23.79 -0.06
C VAL A 100 -23.82 22.88 -1.24
N ALA A 101 -24.81 23.25 -2.07
CA ALA A 101 -25.15 22.47 -3.27
C ALA A 101 -23.97 22.38 -4.27
N LEU A 102 -23.23 23.48 -4.44
CA LEU A 102 -22.05 23.53 -5.30
C LEU A 102 -20.91 22.65 -4.75
N CYS A 103 -20.61 22.75 -3.46
CA CYS A 103 -19.63 21.93 -2.76
C CYS A 103 -19.98 20.43 -2.85
N GLN A 104 -21.24 20.06 -2.61
CA GLN A 104 -21.70 18.68 -2.72
C GLN A 104 -21.50 18.11 -4.13
N LYS A 105 -21.79 18.91 -5.16
CA LYS A 105 -21.57 18.53 -6.55
C LYS A 105 -20.09 18.30 -6.84
N GLU A 106 -19.22 19.22 -6.41
CA GLU A 106 -17.77 19.11 -6.61
C GLU A 106 -17.18 17.91 -5.85
N ILE A 107 -17.58 17.67 -4.60
CA ILE A 107 -17.19 16.49 -3.82
C ILE A 107 -17.60 15.20 -4.52
N SER A 108 -18.82 15.13 -5.04
CA SER A 108 -19.31 13.93 -5.76
C SER A 108 -18.49 13.65 -7.02
N GLN A 109 -18.08 14.70 -7.74
CA GLN A 109 -17.24 14.61 -8.93
C GLN A 109 -15.82 14.16 -8.57
N LEU A 110 -15.21 14.75 -7.54
CA LEU A 110 -13.87 14.37 -7.08
C LEU A 110 -13.85 12.92 -6.56
N LYS A 111 -14.87 12.48 -5.82
CA LYS A 111 -15.04 11.08 -5.40
C LYS A 111 -15.11 10.14 -6.60
N HIS A 112 -15.87 10.53 -7.63
CA HIS A 112 -15.95 9.75 -8.86
C HIS A 112 -14.60 9.67 -9.58
N GLN A 113 -13.90 10.80 -9.76
CA GLN A 113 -12.58 10.84 -10.38
C GLN A 113 -11.57 9.97 -9.63
N LYS A 114 -11.50 10.11 -8.30
CA LYS A 114 -10.66 9.26 -7.45
C LYS A 114 -10.94 7.77 -7.68
N LYS A 115 -12.22 7.39 -7.68
CA LYS A 115 -12.65 6.00 -7.93
C LYS A 115 -12.27 5.52 -9.33
N GLN A 116 -12.47 6.35 -10.36
CA GLN A 116 -12.10 6.01 -11.74
C GLN A 116 -10.59 5.79 -11.87
N MET A 117 -9.79 6.67 -11.27
CA MET A 117 -8.34 6.50 -11.20
C MET A 117 -8.05 5.16 -10.52
N GLU A 118 -8.48 4.94 -9.27
CA GLU A 118 -8.26 3.68 -8.54
C GLU A 118 -8.62 2.43 -9.35
N MET A 119 -9.75 2.45 -10.07
CA MET A 119 -10.19 1.35 -10.93
C MET A 119 -9.27 1.14 -12.13
N ILE A 120 -8.97 2.16 -12.93
CA ILE A 120 -8.05 2.07 -14.08
C ILE A 120 -6.72 1.44 -13.67
N TRP A 121 -6.26 1.75 -12.46
CA TRP A 121 -5.01 1.23 -11.94
C TRP A 121 -5.11 -0.11 -11.20
N SER A 122 -6.32 -0.64 -10.99
CA SER A 122 -6.55 -2.00 -10.45
C SER A 122 -6.50 -3.07 -11.55
N TRP A 123 -6.63 -2.67 -12.82
CA TRP A 123 -6.65 -3.58 -13.98
C TRP A 123 -5.32 -3.60 -14.76
N ARG A 124 -4.29 -2.90 -14.29
CA ARG A 124 -2.99 -2.75 -14.94
C ARG A 124 -1.87 -3.27 -14.05
#